data_AF-A0A945SA08-F1
#
_entry.id   AF-A0A945SA08-F1
#
_cell.length_a   1.000
_cell.length_b   1.000
_cell.length_c   1.000
_cell.angle_alpha   90.00
_cell.angle_beta   90.00
_cell.angle_gamma   90.00
#
_symmetry.space_group_name_H-M   'P 1'
#
loop_
_entity.id
_entity.type
_entity.pdbx_description
1 polymer ?
#
loop_
_entity_poly.entity_id
_entity_poly.type
_entity_poly.pdbx_seq_one_letter_code
_entity_poly.pdbx_strand_id
1 'polypeptide(L)'
;MRAHLPPIDTTPDDHVGRAFPAIRSTTVVLLAACALSLIGMAQEAPQPSNEDIVRWVRELRTGNKEKRKKARKKLAAAGPLAAGLLVEELDGGATRLRREIVRTLARIDSVDADWALADRAVLDRDAEVSGRALAALKKGRGNSARDRLIELVQGQSPRARRKAVEITRSVCAAEAIDELIRRLAAAPPLPDSKATLHIRATNTDLRGYDDFSTTHRVPVGGGKTRTVTQKHLMPVIGSTTVETTVVVGLSKALKEITGCSFGNDVNKWRLWRHMNRKALDRRKADEPTKPRK
;
A
#
# COMPACT_ATOMS: atom_id res chain seq x y z
N MET A 1 32.42 12.07 -37.43
CA MET A 1 31.94 10.71 -37.75
C MET A 1 30.42 10.71 -37.64
N ARG A 2 29.71 10.84 -38.77
CA ARG A 2 28.24 10.83 -38.86
C ARG A 2 27.83 9.46 -39.37
N ALA A 3 26.96 8.76 -38.64
CA ALA A 3 26.44 7.46 -39.04
C ALA A 3 25.29 7.65 -40.04
N HIS A 4 25.43 7.05 -41.23
CA HIS A 4 24.38 6.90 -42.23
C HIS A 4 23.39 5.82 -41.78
N LEU A 5 22.10 6.14 -41.78
CA LEU A 5 21.01 5.16 -41.77
C LEU A 5 20.48 4.98 -43.20
N PRO A 6 20.16 3.76 -43.65
CA PRO A 6 19.52 3.52 -44.94
C PRO A 6 17.99 3.72 -44.89
N PRO A 7 17.34 3.95 -46.05
CA PRO A 7 15.92 4.27 -46.14
C PRO A 7 15.02 3.04 -45.99
N ILE A 8 13.82 3.26 -45.45
CA ILE A 8 12.73 2.27 -45.39
C ILE A 8 11.90 2.45 -46.66
N ASP A 9 11.85 1.39 -47.47
CA ASP A 9 11.02 1.30 -48.67
C ASP A 9 9.63 0.80 -48.28
N THR A 10 8.60 1.48 -48.77
CA THR A 10 7.18 1.13 -48.55
C THR A 10 6.52 0.93 -49.89
N THR A 11 6.27 -0.33 -50.24
CA THR A 11 5.32 -0.70 -51.30
C THR A 11 4.41 -1.84 -50.83
N PRO A 12 3.10 -1.79 -51.17
CA PRO A 12 2.15 -2.83 -50.84
C PRO A 12 2.09 -3.87 -51.96
N ASP A 13 2.26 -5.15 -51.63
CA ASP A 13 2.02 -6.25 -52.57
C ASP A 13 0.59 -6.78 -52.42
N ASP A 14 -0.12 -6.65 -53.53
CA ASP A 14 -1.42 -7.24 -53.84
C ASP A 14 -1.29 -8.72 -54.24
N HIS A 15 -2.36 -9.46 -53.95
CA HIS A 15 -2.83 -10.67 -54.62
C HIS A 15 -1.93 -11.92 -54.71
N VAL A 16 -2.23 -12.91 -53.85
CA VAL A 16 -2.21 -14.32 -54.27
C VAL A 16 -3.46 -15.03 -53.76
N GLY A 17 -4.34 -15.36 -54.71
CA GLY A 17 -5.49 -16.24 -54.48
C GLY A 17 -5.05 -17.64 -54.09
N ARG A 18 -5.76 -18.23 -53.13
CA ARG A 18 -5.80 -19.68 -52.94
C ARG A 18 -7.24 -20.15 -52.82
N ALA A 19 -7.57 -21.06 -53.71
CA ALA A 19 -8.80 -21.83 -53.76
C ALA A 19 -8.99 -22.64 -52.48
N PHE A 20 -10.20 -22.57 -51.91
CA PHE A 20 -10.67 -23.51 -50.90
C PHE A 20 -11.43 -24.64 -51.59
N PRO A 21 -11.07 -25.93 -51.37
CA PRO A 21 -11.94 -27.02 -51.75
C PRO A 21 -13.11 -27.13 -50.77
N ALA A 22 -14.31 -27.24 -51.33
CA ALA A 22 -15.54 -27.56 -50.64
C ALA A 22 -15.41 -28.92 -49.93
N ILE A 23 -15.33 -28.89 -48.59
CA ILE A 23 -15.51 -30.08 -47.76
C ILE A 23 -16.96 -30.14 -47.32
N ARG A 24 -17.55 -31.29 -47.68
CA ARG A 24 -18.96 -31.64 -47.57
C ARG A 24 -19.47 -31.51 -46.14
N SER A 25 -20.50 -30.66 -46.04
CA SER A 25 -21.41 -30.54 -44.90
C SER A 25 -22.24 -31.82 -44.75
N THR A 26 -21.96 -32.64 -43.74
CA THR A 26 -22.93 -33.65 -43.22
C THR A 26 -22.58 -34.25 -41.85
N THR A 27 -21.54 -33.78 -41.15
CA THR A 27 -21.10 -34.39 -39.86
C THR A 27 -21.15 -33.43 -38.65
N VAL A 28 -21.82 -32.28 -38.77
CA VAL A 28 -21.88 -31.27 -37.69
C VAL A 28 -23.17 -31.36 -36.86
N VAL A 29 -24.20 -32.09 -37.31
CA VAL A 29 -25.51 -32.10 -36.63
C VAL A 29 -25.57 -33.10 -35.45
N LEU A 30 -24.68 -34.12 -35.39
CA LEU A 30 -24.69 -35.10 -34.28
C LEU A 30 -23.79 -34.75 -33.09
N LEU A 31 -22.86 -33.79 -33.20
CA LEU A 31 -22.00 -33.35 -32.08
C LEU A 31 -22.59 -32.18 -31.28
N ALA A 32 -23.55 -31.45 -31.86
CA ALA A 32 -24.28 -30.40 -31.15
C ALA A 32 -25.33 -30.96 -30.15
N ALA A 33 -25.85 -32.17 -30.39
CA ALA A 33 -26.82 -32.81 -29.51
C ALA A 33 -26.19 -33.39 -28.22
N CYS A 34 -24.91 -33.77 -28.25
CA CYS A 34 -24.17 -34.23 -27.05
C CYS A 34 -23.58 -33.08 -26.22
N ALA A 35 -23.33 -31.91 -26.82
CA ALA A 35 -22.88 -30.73 -26.08
C ALA A 35 -24.01 -30.04 -25.29
N LEU A 36 -25.26 -30.19 -25.71
CA LEU A 36 -26.43 -29.61 -25.02
C LEU A 36 -26.98 -30.48 -23.88
N SER A 37 -26.58 -31.76 -23.78
CA SER A 37 -26.98 -32.65 -22.68
C SER A 37 -26.03 -32.57 -21.46
N LEU A 38 -24.93 -31.83 -21.57
CA LEU A 38 -23.95 -31.59 -20.49
C LEU A 38 -24.05 -30.19 -19.89
N ILE A 39 -25.00 -29.36 -20.35
CA ILE A 39 -25.53 -28.22 -19.58
C ILE A 39 -26.62 -28.78 -18.65
N GLY A 40 -26.26 -29.83 -17.91
CA GLY A 40 -27.02 -30.32 -16.78
C GLY A 40 -27.00 -29.21 -15.75
N MET A 41 -28.13 -28.49 -15.67
CA MET A 41 -28.55 -27.59 -14.62
C MET A 41 -27.63 -27.63 -13.39
N ALA A 42 -26.56 -26.84 -13.41
CA ALA A 42 -25.93 -26.41 -12.18
C ALA A 42 -26.98 -25.49 -11.54
N GLN A 43 -27.96 -26.08 -10.85
CA GLN A 43 -28.77 -25.34 -9.88
C GLN A 43 -27.76 -24.69 -8.95
N GLU A 44 -27.55 -23.39 -9.12
CA GLU A 44 -26.83 -22.58 -8.15
C GLU A 44 -27.44 -22.91 -6.80
N ALA A 45 -26.63 -23.48 -5.91
CA ALA A 45 -27.07 -23.82 -4.58
C ALA A 45 -27.75 -22.55 -4.00
N PRO A 46 -28.93 -22.67 -3.38
CA PRO A 46 -29.69 -21.52 -2.94
C PRO A 46 -28.80 -20.62 -2.10
N GLN A 47 -28.63 -19.38 -2.57
CA GLN A 47 -27.81 -18.39 -1.90
C GLN A 47 -28.34 -18.20 -0.48
N PRO A 48 -27.47 -18.20 0.54
CA PRO A 48 -27.92 -18.05 1.92
C PRO A 48 -28.53 -16.68 2.14
N SER A 49 -29.62 -16.62 2.89
CA SER A 49 -30.26 -15.36 3.24
C SER A 49 -29.40 -14.56 4.23
N ASN A 50 -29.64 -13.25 4.35
CA ASN A 50 -29.00 -12.44 5.39
C ASN A 50 -29.31 -12.96 6.81
N GLU A 51 -30.50 -13.50 7.03
CA GLU A 51 -30.89 -14.10 8.31
C GLU A 51 -30.04 -15.34 8.63
N ASP A 52 -29.72 -16.16 7.62
CA ASP A 52 -28.83 -17.30 7.77
C ASP A 52 -27.42 -16.87 8.19
N ILE A 53 -26.89 -15.84 7.54
CA ILE A 53 -25.57 -15.29 7.84
C ILE A 53 -25.53 -14.71 9.25
N VAL A 54 -26.51 -13.89 9.64
CA VAL A 54 -26.62 -13.33 11.00
C VAL A 54 -26.71 -14.44 12.04
N ARG A 55 -27.48 -15.50 11.77
CA ARG A 55 -27.54 -16.68 12.63
C ARG A 55 -26.18 -17.35 12.77
N TRP A 56 -25.43 -17.55 11.69
CA TRP A 56 -24.09 -18.16 11.74
C TRP A 56 -23.06 -17.26 12.44
N VAL A 57 -23.16 -15.94 12.31
CA VAL A 57 -22.35 -14.98 13.08
C VAL A 57 -22.66 -15.08 14.58
N ARG A 58 -23.94 -15.21 14.95
CA ARG A 58 -24.35 -15.47 16.35
C ARG A 58 -23.79 -16.80 16.86
N GLU A 59 -23.79 -17.84 16.02
CA GLU A 59 -23.17 -19.14 16.35
C GLU A 59 -21.65 -19.05 16.49
N LEU A 60 -20.96 -18.17 15.73
CA LEU A 60 -19.55 -17.87 15.93
C LEU A 60 -19.28 -17.26 17.31
N ARG A 61 -20.17 -16.37 17.76
CA ARG A 61 -20.06 -15.66 19.04
C ARG A 61 -20.34 -16.55 20.24
N THR A 62 -21.46 -17.28 20.21
CA THR A 62 -22.04 -17.95 21.38
C THR A 62 -22.01 -19.48 21.31
N GLY A 63 -21.83 -20.05 20.11
CA GLY A 63 -21.86 -21.50 19.91
C GLY A 63 -20.66 -22.20 20.56
N ASN A 64 -20.79 -23.50 20.82
CA ASN A 64 -19.69 -24.36 21.26
C ASN A 64 -18.67 -24.61 20.11
N LYS A 65 -17.59 -25.36 20.38
CA LYS A 65 -16.51 -25.60 19.40
C LYS A 65 -17.01 -26.13 18.05
N GLU A 66 -17.96 -27.06 18.07
CA GLU A 66 -18.52 -27.67 16.86
C GLU A 66 -19.47 -26.73 16.12
N LYS A 67 -20.37 -26.02 16.84
CA LYS A 67 -21.24 -25.00 16.23
C LYS A 67 -20.40 -23.91 15.55
N ARG A 68 -19.35 -23.40 16.20
CA ARG A 68 -18.43 -22.43 15.59
C ARG A 68 -17.73 -22.99 14.36
N LYS A 69 -17.29 -24.25 14.38
CA LYS A 69 -16.66 -24.91 13.22
C LYS A 69 -17.61 -25.01 12.04
N LYS A 70 -18.88 -25.38 12.28
CA LYS A 70 -19.93 -25.43 11.26
C LYS A 70 -20.24 -24.03 10.73
N ALA A 71 -20.46 -23.05 11.60
CA ALA A 71 -20.70 -21.66 11.24
C ALA A 71 -19.57 -21.09 10.35
N ARG A 72 -18.29 -21.30 10.70
CA ARG A 72 -17.15 -20.90 9.86
C ARG A 72 -17.21 -21.48 8.45
N LYS A 73 -17.58 -22.75 8.32
CA LYS A 73 -17.68 -23.40 7.00
C LYS A 73 -18.81 -22.78 6.18
N LYS A 74 -19.97 -22.55 6.81
CA LYS A 74 -21.14 -21.96 6.13
C LYS A 74 -20.89 -20.50 5.72
N LEU A 75 -20.30 -19.70 6.62
CA LEU A 75 -19.91 -18.31 6.32
C LEU A 75 -18.84 -18.24 5.23
N ALA A 76 -17.86 -19.15 5.23
CA ALA A 76 -16.88 -19.20 4.14
C ALA A 76 -17.53 -19.56 2.80
N ALA A 77 -18.52 -20.45 2.80
CA ALA A 77 -19.27 -20.83 1.60
C ALA A 77 -20.20 -19.72 1.09
N ALA A 78 -20.71 -18.87 1.98
CA ALA A 78 -21.51 -17.69 1.63
C ALA A 78 -20.68 -16.57 0.95
N GLY A 79 -19.35 -16.67 1.01
CA GLY A 79 -18.46 -15.84 0.19
C GLY A 79 -18.56 -14.34 0.51
N PRO A 80 -18.59 -13.46 -0.52
CA PRO A 80 -18.59 -12.01 -0.35
C PRO A 80 -19.74 -11.47 0.52
N LEU A 81 -20.94 -12.05 0.43
CA LEU A 81 -22.10 -11.61 1.22
C LEU A 81 -21.83 -11.71 2.73
N ALA A 82 -21.17 -12.80 3.15
CA ALA A 82 -20.78 -12.96 4.54
C ALA A 82 -19.58 -12.08 4.93
N ALA A 83 -18.70 -11.73 3.99
CA ALA A 83 -17.57 -10.85 4.27
C ALA A 83 -18.07 -9.50 4.81
N GLY A 84 -19.01 -8.85 4.12
CA GLY A 84 -19.55 -7.54 4.52
C GLY A 84 -20.06 -7.52 5.97
N LEU A 85 -20.91 -8.48 6.34
CA LEU A 85 -21.44 -8.59 7.70
C LEU A 85 -20.37 -8.95 8.75
N LEU A 86 -19.36 -9.74 8.37
CA LEU A 86 -18.24 -10.06 9.26
C LEU A 86 -17.33 -8.85 9.51
N VAL A 87 -17.20 -7.94 8.54
CA VAL A 87 -16.40 -6.71 8.68
C VAL A 87 -16.95 -5.81 9.79
N GLU A 88 -18.27 -5.66 9.87
CA GLU A 88 -18.94 -4.83 10.89
C GLU A 88 -18.68 -5.33 12.32
N GLU A 89 -18.71 -6.64 12.51
CA GLU A 89 -18.47 -7.28 13.82
C GLU A 89 -16.99 -7.27 14.24
N LEU A 90 -16.08 -6.92 13.33
CA LEU A 90 -14.65 -6.88 13.62
C LEU A 90 -14.28 -5.70 14.54
N ASP A 91 -14.98 -4.57 14.48
CA ASP A 91 -14.58 -3.37 15.23
C ASP A 91 -15.12 -3.31 16.67
N GLY A 92 -16.25 -3.99 16.93
CA GLY A 92 -16.92 -4.00 18.25
C GLY A 92 -16.92 -5.36 18.96
N GLY A 93 -16.53 -6.44 18.27
CA GLY A 93 -16.63 -7.79 18.80
C GLY A 93 -15.63 -8.08 19.92
N ALA A 94 -15.98 -8.99 20.85
CA ALA A 94 -15.04 -9.53 21.82
C ALA A 94 -13.83 -10.19 21.13
N THR A 95 -12.64 -10.17 21.76
CA THR A 95 -11.39 -10.70 21.16
C THR A 95 -11.53 -12.10 20.57
N ARG A 96 -12.25 -13.00 21.25
CA ARG A 96 -12.54 -14.35 20.74
C ARG A 96 -13.31 -14.33 19.42
N LEU A 97 -14.35 -13.50 19.32
CA LEU A 97 -15.16 -13.37 18.12
C LEU A 97 -14.30 -12.82 16.98
N ARG A 98 -13.52 -11.76 17.21
CA ARG A 98 -12.60 -11.20 16.20
C ARG A 98 -11.61 -12.23 15.68
N ARG A 99 -11.04 -13.07 16.57
CA ARG A 99 -10.17 -14.19 16.18
C ARG A 99 -10.88 -15.20 15.28
N GLU A 100 -12.16 -15.48 15.53
CA GLU A 100 -12.97 -16.37 14.68
C GLU A 100 -13.38 -15.72 13.36
N ILE A 101 -13.69 -14.42 13.37
CA ILE A 101 -13.98 -13.64 12.17
C ILE A 101 -12.77 -13.63 11.25
N VAL A 102 -11.57 -13.30 11.74
CA VAL A 102 -10.35 -13.30 10.92
C VAL A 102 -10.07 -14.66 10.31
N ARG A 103 -10.28 -15.76 11.06
CA ARG A 103 -10.17 -17.13 10.49
C ARG A 103 -11.19 -17.40 9.40
N THR A 104 -12.35 -16.75 9.45
CA THR A 104 -13.44 -16.93 8.49
C THR A 104 -13.17 -16.09 7.24
N LEU A 105 -12.85 -14.80 7.40
CA LEU A 105 -12.43 -13.89 6.33
C LEU A 105 -11.25 -14.47 5.55
N ALA A 106 -10.26 -15.06 6.24
CA ALA A 106 -9.13 -15.73 5.59
C ALA A 106 -9.51 -16.88 4.66
N ARG A 107 -10.75 -17.40 4.75
CA ARG A 107 -11.28 -18.49 3.92
C ARG A 107 -12.28 -18.02 2.87
N ILE A 108 -12.74 -16.77 2.96
CA ILE A 108 -13.63 -16.17 1.98
C ILE A 108 -12.79 -15.59 0.85
N ASP A 109 -13.06 -16.01 -0.38
CA ASP A 109 -12.44 -15.47 -1.57
C ASP A 109 -13.18 -14.23 -2.07
N SER A 110 -12.90 -13.09 -1.41
CA SER A 110 -13.48 -11.80 -1.73
C SER A 110 -12.48 -10.67 -1.48
N VAL A 111 -12.50 -9.67 -2.35
CA VAL A 111 -11.77 -8.42 -2.19
C VAL A 111 -12.13 -7.74 -0.87
N ASP A 112 -13.40 -7.76 -0.47
CA ASP A 112 -13.86 -7.16 0.78
C ASP A 112 -13.24 -7.83 2.01
N ALA A 113 -13.07 -9.16 1.96
CA ALA A 113 -12.43 -9.91 3.03
C ALA A 113 -10.95 -9.54 3.13
N ASP A 114 -10.27 -9.40 1.99
CA ASP A 114 -8.87 -9.00 1.92
C ASP A 114 -8.64 -7.57 2.44
N TRP A 115 -9.54 -6.65 2.09
CA TRP A 115 -9.51 -5.28 2.58
C TRP A 115 -9.76 -5.21 4.08
N ALA A 116 -10.73 -5.94 4.59
CA ALA A 116 -10.99 -6.01 6.03
C ALA A 116 -9.80 -6.58 6.81
N LEU A 117 -9.12 -7.59 6.24
CA LEU A 117 -7.90 -8.13 6.82
C LEU A 117 -6.78 -7.08 6.85
N ALA A 118 -6.56 -6.36 5.75
CA ALA A 118 -5.50 -5.36 5.62
C ALA A 118 -5.73 -4.10 6.47
N ASP A 119 -6.94 -3.56 6.47
CA ASP A 119 -7.27 -2.27 7.10
C ASP A 119 -7.57 -2.38 8.59
N ARG A 120 -8.27 -3.46 8.99
CA ARG A 120 -8.82 -3.57 10.34
C ARG A 120 -8.08 -4.63 11.13
N ALA A 121 -8.07 -5.87 10.65
CA ALA A 121 -7.57 -7.01 11.43
C ALA A 121 -6.06 -6.95 11.70
N VAL A 122 -5.26 -6.49 10.74
CA VAL A 122 -3.82 -6.29 10.91
C VAL A 122 -3.52 -5.23 11.98
N LEU A 123 -4.36 -4.21 12.12
CA LEU A 123 -4.18 -3.14 13.08
C LEU A 123 -4.81 -3.43 14.45
N ASP A 124 -5.45 -4.58 14.61
CA ASP A 124 -6.08 -5.00 15.87
C ASP A 124 -5.12 -4.88 17.07
N ARG A 125 -5.70 -4.57 18.22
CA ARG A 125 -4.97 -4.45 19.49
C ARG A 125 -4.53 -5.82 20.01
N ASP A 126 -5.28 -6.88 19.69
CA ASP A 126 -4.93 -8.25 20.01
C ASP A 126 -3.88 -8.79 19.03
N ALA A 127 -2.72 -9.19 19.58
CA ALA A 127 -1.60 -9.69 18.78
C ALA A 127 -1.94 -10.97 18.01
N GLU A 128 -2.83 -11.82 18.53
CA GLU A 128 -3.23 -13.07 17.85
C GLU A 128 -4.16 -12.79 16.66
N VAL A 129 -5.12 -11.86 16.79
CA VAL A 129 -5.94 -11.39 15.67
C VAL A 129 -5.05 -10.83 14.57
N SER A 130 -4.17 -9.91 14.94
CA SER A 130 -3.26 -9.25 14.01
C SER A 130 -2.28 -10.23 13.32
N GLY A 131 -1.66 -11.13 14.09
CA GLY A 131 -0.76 -12.14 13.55
C GLY A 131 -1.46 -13.11 12.59
N ARG A 132 -2.72 -13.46 12.86
CA ARG A 132 -3.51 -14.29 11.94
C ARG A 132 -3.89 -13.57 10.66
N ALA A 133 -4.27 -12.30 10.74
CA ALA A 133 -4.56 -11.51 9.56
C ALA A 133 -3.33 -11.42 8.65
N LEU A 134 -2.16 -11.15 9.24
CA LEU A 134 -0.89 -11.16 8.52
C LEU A 134 -0.60 -12.52 7.86
N ALA A 135 -0.80 -13.62 8.57
CA ALA A 135 -0.60 -14.96 8.04
C ALA A 135 -1.60 -15.31 6.91
N ALA A 136 -2.83 -14.80 6.97
CA ALA A 136 -3.82 -14.97 5.94
C ALA A 136 -3.42 -14.23 4.65
N LEU A 137 -3.00 -12.96 4.78
CA LEU A 137 -2.52 -12.16 3.66
C LEU A 137 -1.27 -12.78 3.00
N LYS A 138 -0.36 -13.38 3.78
CA LYS A 138 0.83 -14.12 3.29
C LYS A 138 0.50 -15.32 2.40
N LYS A 139 -0.63 -16.00 2.59
CA LYS A 139 -0.94 -17.28 1.93
C LYS A 139 -1.48 -17.15 0.50
N GLY A 140 -1.34 -15.99 -0.14
CA GLY A 140 -1.67 -15.83 -1.57
C GLY A 140 -2.93 -15.02 -1.87
N ARG A 141 -3.53 -14.36 -0.86
CA ARG A 141 -4.56 -13.33 -1.07
C ARG A 141 -3.97 -11.94 -1.37
N GLY A 142 -2.71 -11.94 -1.81
CA GLY A 142 -1.84 -10.77 -1.84
C GLY A 142 -2.24 -9.74 -2.89
N ASN A 143 -2.82 -10.12 -4.03
CA ASN A 143 -3.04 -9.17 -5.13
C ASN A 143 -4.09 -8.10 -4.79
N SER A 144 -5.27 -8.50 -4.29
CA SER A 144 -6.33 -7.58 -3.90
C SER A 144 -5.98 -6.75 -2.65
N ALA A 145 -5.24 -7.35 -1.72
CA ALA A 145 -4.73 -6.66 -0.54
C ALA A 145 -3.51 -5.75 -0.85
N ARG A 146 -2.74 -6.02 -1.91
CA ARG A 146 -1.49 -5.31 -2.23
C ARG A 146 -1.74 -3.83 -2.45
N ASP A 147 -2.69 -3.51 -3.32
CA ASP A 147 -2.96 -2.12 -3.67
C ASP A 147 -3.44 -1.35 -2.43
N ARG A 148 -4.21 -2.03 -1.56
CA ARG A 148 -4.65 -1.49 -0.28
C ARG A 148 -3.52 -1.33 0.74
N LEU A 149 -2.60 -2.31 0.84
CA LEU A 149 -1.41 -2.21 1.68
C LEU A 149 -0.52 -1.05 1.25
N ILE A 150 -0.40 -0.82 -0.06
CA ILE A 150 0.37 0.31 -0.61
C ILE A 150 -0.31 1.65 -0.30
N GLU A 151 -1.64 1.72 -0.32
CA GLU A 151 -2.38 2.89 0.19
C GLU A 151 -2.13 3.12 1.69
N LEU A 152 -2.15 2.07 2.51
CA LEU A 152 -1.88 2.16 3.95
C LEU A 152 -0.44 2.64 4.25
N VAL A 153 0.53 2.32 3.39
CA VAL A 153 1.90 2.85 3.48
C VAL A 153 1.94 4.37 3.31
N GLN A 154 1.01 4.94 2.53
CA GLN A 154 0.88 6.38 2.31
C GLN A 154 -0.04 7.07 3.32
N GLY A 155 -0.80 6.30 4.11
CA GLY A 155 -1.78 6.82 5.06
C GLY A 155 -1.19 7.64 6.22
N GLN A 156 -2.06 8.38 6.91
CA GLN A 156 -1.67 9.30 8.00
C GLN A 156 -1.23 8.59 9.29
N SER A 157 -1.76 7.40 9.58
CA SER A 157 -1.48 6.67 10.82
C SER A 157 -0.07 6.05 10.83
N PRO A 158 0.85 6.47 11.72
CA PRO A 158 2.21 5.91 11.78
C PRO A 158 2.23 4.41 12.09
N ARG A 159 1.29 3.94 12.93
CA ARG A 159 1.12 2.52 13.25
C ARG A 159 0.70 1.73 12.02
N ALA A 160 -0.27 2.24 11.26
CA ALA A 160 -0.73 1.59 10.04
C ALA A 160 0.38 1.50 9.00
N ARG A 161 1.13 2.59 8.78
CA ARG A 161 2.26 2.62 7.85
C ARG A 161 3.31 1.57 8.18
N ARG A 162 3.81 1.55 9.42
CA ARG A 162 4.85 0.58 9.84
C ARG A 162 4.40 -0.86 9.59
N LYS A 163 3.14 -1.15 9.92
CA LYS A 163 2.62 -2.50 9.75
C LYS A 163 2.43 -2.86 8.28
N ALA A 164 1.87 -1.95 7.48
CA ALA A 164 1.74 -2.13 6.04
C ALA A 164 3.09 -2.35 5.34
N VAL A 165 4.15 -1.66 5.76
CA VAL A 165 5.52 -1.91 5.29
C VAL A 165 5.99 -3.32 5.66
N GLU A 166 5.79 -3.75 6.91
CA GLU A 166 6.14 -5.09 7.38
C GLU A 166 5.43 -6.19 6.57
N ILE A 167 4.14 -5.99 6.29
CA ILE A 167 3.33 -6.91 5.46
C ILE A 167 3.86 -6.92 4.04
N THR A 168 4.00 -5.74 3.43
CA THR A 168 4.46 -5.58 2.04
C THR A 168 5.81 -6.27 1.83
N ARG A 169 6.75 -6.07 2.75
CA ARG A 169 8.05 -6.76 2.75
C ARG A 169 7.93 -8.29 2.82
N SER A 170 6.93 -8.80 3.52
CA SER A 170 6.77 -10.24 3.75
C SER A 170 5.93 -10.97 2.71
N VAL A 171 5.01 -10.29 2.01
CA VAL A 171 3.98 -10.92 1.16
C VAL A 171 4.22 -10.66 -0.33
N CYS A 172 4.62 -9.45 -0.71
CA CYS A 172 4.60 -9.00 -2.11
C CYS A 172 5.86 -8.19 -2.47
N ALA A 173 7.02 -8.50 -1.89
CA ALA A 173 8.17 -7.60 -1.93
C ALA A 173 8.57 -7.17 -3.36
N ALA A 174 8.60 -8.09 -4.33
CA ALA A 174 9.09 -7.77 -5.68
C ALA A 174 8.12 -6.83 -6.44
N GLU A 175 6.85 -7.22 -6.57
CA GLU A 175 5.83 -6.48 -7.31
C GLU A 175 5.42 -5.20 -6.58
N ALA A 176 5.41 -5.21 -5.24
CA ALA A 176 5.13 -4.02 -4.46
C ALA A 176 6.27 -3.01 -4.54
N ILE A 177 7.54 -3.42 -4.68
CA ILE A 177 8.63 -2.48 -4.96
C ILE A 177 8.39 -1.79 -6.30
N ASP A 178 8.02 -2.52 -7.35
CA ASP A 178 7.75 -1.94 -8.68
C ASP A 178 6.60 -0.93 -8.62
N GLU A 179 5.52 -1.28 -7.92
CA GLU A 179 4.37 -0.40 -7.70
C GLU A 179 4.70 0.82 -6.83
N LEU A 180 5.50 0.67 -5.78
CA LEU A 180 5.97 1.79 -4.93
C LEU A 180 6.86 2.75 -5.74
N ILE A 181 7.73 2.25 -6.62
CA ILE A 181 8.54 3.07 -7.54
C ILE A 181 7.64 3.80 -8.53
N ARG A 182 6.62 3.13 -9.08
CA ARG A 182 5.65 3.74 -9.99
C ARG A 182 4.86 4.85 -9.31
N ARG A 183 4.35 4.63 -8.10
CA ARG A 183 3.65 5.64 -7.31
C ARG A 183 4.56 6.78 -6.86
N LEU A 184 5.84 6.51 -6.58
CA LEU A 184 6.83 7.56 -6.31
C LEU A 184 7.03 8.46 -7.54
N ALA A 185 6.99 7.90 -8.75
CA ALA A 185 7.09 8.64 -10.00
C ALA A 185 5.82 9.43 -10.37
N ALA A 186 4.65 8.89 -10.01
CA ALA A 186 3.35 9.51 -10.28
C ALA A 186 2.88 10.47 -9.18
N ALA A 187 3.51 10.43 -8.00
CA ALA A 187 3.25 11.42 -6.96
C ALA A 187 3.57 12.80 -7.54
N PRO A 188 2.65 13.78 -7.44
CA PRO A 188 2.95 15.12 -7.90
C PRO A 188 4.25 15.57 -7.21
N PRO A 189 5.16 16.27 -7.92
CA PRO A 189 6.21 17.00 -7.23
C PRO A 189 5.47 17.90 -6.24
N LEU A 190 5.58 17.59 -4.95
CA LEU A 190 4.91 18.38 -3.94
C LEU A 190 5.36 19.83 -4.17
N PRO A 191 4.45 20.82 -4.19
CA PRO A 191 4.90 22.18 -3.98
C PRO A 191 5.71 22.13 -2.69
N ASP A 192 6.95 22.62 -2.73
CA ASP A 192 7.92 22.60 -1.64
C ASP A 192 7.18 22.64 -0.29
N SER A 193 6.95 21.46 0.29
CA SER A 193 6.14 21.38 1.51
C SER A 193 7.11 21.74 2.60
N LYS A 194 7.30 23.06 2.78
CA LYS A 194 8.22 23.67 3.73
C LYS A 194 7.83 23.23 5.13
N ALA A 195 8.43 22.15 5.61
CA ALA A 195 8.45 21.87 7.03
C ALA A 195 9.34 22.93 7.68
N THR A 196 8.74 24.00 8.21
CA THR A 196 9.47 25.06 8.90
C THR A 196 9.82 24.55 10.30
N LEU A 197 11.08 24.12 10.48
CA LEU A 197 11.59 23.78 11.80
C LEU A 197 12.01 25.08 12.50
N HIS A 198 11.21 25.55 13.46
CA HIS A 198 11.60 26.68 14.32
C HIS A 198 12.57 26.19 15.40
N ILE A 199 13.88 26.28 15.15
CA ILE A 199 14.89 26.05 16.18
C ILE A 199 14.99 27.33 17.01
N ARG A 200 14.44 27.32 18.23
CA ARG A 200 14.64 28.40 19.20
C ARG A 200 15.92 28.13 19.98
N ALA A 201 17.05 28.62 19.48
CA ALA A 201 18.28 28.63 20.27
C ALA A 201 18.14 29.71 21.36
N THR A 202 18.06 29.28 22.62
CA THR A 202 18.20 30.19 23.77
C THR A 202 19.69 30.27 24.07
N ASN A 203 20.28 31.43 23.81
CA ASN A 203 21.68 31.69 24.11
C ASN A 203 21.85 31.81 25.63
N THR A 204 22.07 30.69 26.30
CA THR A 204 22.37 30.64 27.73
C THR A 204 23.66 31.36 28.08
N ASP A 205 24.56 31.52 27.11
CA ASP A 205 25.92 32.01 27.32
C ASP A 205 26.10 33.49 26.93
N LEU A 206 25.02 34.16 26.49
CA LEU A 206 24.99 35.59 26.20
C LEU A 206 26.12 36.07 25.25
N ARG A 207 26.56 35.23 24.30
CA ARG A 207 27.57 35.62 23.29
C ARG A 207 26.91 36.13 22.02
N GLY A 208 27.14 37.40 21.68
CA GLY A 208 26.56 38.08 20.50
C GLY A 208 25.32 38.90 20.86
N TYR A 209 25.53 40.19 21.12
CA TYR A 209 24.47 41.19 21.30
C TYR A 209 24.55 42.20 20.17
N ASP A 210 23.38 42.66 19.71
CA ASP A 210 23.32 43.88 18.90
C ASP A 210 23.20 45.09 19.84
N ASP A 211 24.04 46.10 19.60
CA ASP A 211 24.00 47.39 20.29
C ASP A 211 22.89 48.25 19.69
N PHE A 212 21.84 48.53 20.46
CA PHE A 212 20.79 49.45 20.06
C PHE A 212 20.69 50.61 21.05
N SER A 213 20.66 51.85 20.57
CA SER A 213 20.53 53.02 21.43
C SER A 213 19.23 53.76 21.18
N THR A 214 18.49 54.05 22.26
CA THR A 214 17.33 54.95 22.22
C THR A 214 17.74 56.32 22.74
N THR A 215 17.28 57.38 22.08
CA THR A 215 17.60 58.75 22.48
C THR A 215 16.33 59.49 22.81
N HIS A 216 16.25 60.02 24.03
CA HIS A 216 15.07 60.72 24.57
C HIS A 216 15.46 62.14 24.97
N ARG A 217 14.56 63.11 24.78
CA ARG A 217 14.75 64.47 25.29
C ARG A 217 14.02 64.63 26.60
N VAL A 218 14.76 64.86 27.68
CA VAL A 218 14.21 64.99 29.03
C VAL A 218 14.29 66.46 29.45
N PRO A 219 13.20 67.08 29.93
CA PRO A 219 13.22 68.45 30.44
C PRO A 219 14.05 68.52 31.72
N VAL A 220 14.91 69.55 31.84
CA VAL A 220 15.83 69.74 33.00
C VAL A 220 15.53 71.02 33.78
N GLY A 221 14.39 71.66 33.51
CA GLY A 221 13.98 72.93 34.11
C GLY A 221 14.39 74.15 33.28
N GLY A 222 13.69 75.28 33.49
CA GLY A 222 13.95 76.55 32.80
C GLY A 222 13.68 76.54 31.30
N GLY A 223 12.75 75.71 30.81
CA GLY A 223 12.42 75.56 29.39
C GLY A 223 13.47 74.82 28.56
N LYS A 224 14.54 74.30 29.18
CA LYS A 224 15.61 73.56 28.48
C LYS A 224 15.35 72.06 28.51
N THR A 225 15.70 71.38 27.43
CA THR A 225 15.72 69.92 27.34
C THR A 225 17.14 69.40 27.17
N ARG A 226 17.42 68.25 27.78
CA ARG A 226 18.67 67.51 27.60
C ARG A 226 18.38 66.23 26.84
N THR A 227 19.17 65.98 25.81
CA THR A 227 19.15 64.71 25.09
C THR A 227 19.89 63.67 25.92
N VAL A 228 19.23 62.56 26.24
CA VAL A 228 19.79 61.41 26.95
C VAL A 228 19.72 60.22 26.00
N THR A 229 20.87 59.64 25.70
CA THR A 229 20.96 58.41 24.92
C THR A 229 21.21 57.23 25.86
N GLN A 230 20.32 56.25 25.82
CA GLN A 230 20.43 55.01 26.56
C GLN A 230 20.73 53.86 25.60
N LYS A 231 21.83 53.16 25.87
CA LYS A 231 22.23 51.95 25.12
C LYS A 231 21.59 50.71 25.75
N HIS A 232 21.14 49.81 24.90
CA HIS A 232 20.51 48.54 25.25
C HIS A 232 21.25 47.42 24.50
N LEU A 233 21.50 46.31 25.20
CA LEU A 233 22.07 45.09 24.63
C LEU A 233 20.95 44.06 24.47
N MET A 234 20.62 43.67 23.23
CA MET A 234 19.59 42.65 22.98
C MET A 234 20.21 41.36 22.40
N PRO A 235 19.83 40.17 22.91
CA PRO A 235 20.35 38.91 22.39
C PRO A 235 19.85 38.68 20.96
N VAL A 236 20.75 38.34 20.04
CA VAL A 236 20.40 38.04 18.66
C VAL A 236 19.64 36.71 18.61
N ILE A 237 18.32 36.77 18.38
CA ILE A 237 17.50 35.58 18.14
C ILE A 237 17.65 35.19 16.67
N GLY A 238 18.61 34.32 16.38
CA GLY A 238 18.74 33.73 15.04
C GLY A 238 17.63 32.72 14.80
N SER A 239 16.75 32.98 13.82
CA SER A 239 15.85 31.97 13.27
C SER A 239 16.47 31.36 12.02
N THR A 240 16.82 30.07 12.04
CA THR A 240 17.23 29.34 10.85
C THR A 240 16.07 28.51 10.33
N THR A 241 15.70 28.72 9.07
CA THR A 241 14.72 27.88 8.36
C THR A 241 15.48 26.77 7.64
N VAL A 242 15.24 25.52 8.03
CA VAL A 242 15.73 24.35 7.29
C VAL A 242 14.63 23.89 6.36
N GLU A 243 14.85 24.00 5.05
CA GLU A 243 13.91 23.51 4.03
C GLU A 243 14.15 22.01 3.80
N THR A 244 13.13 21.17 4.03
CA THR A 244 13.22 19.72 3.75
C THR A 244 11.93 19.20 3.12
N THR A 245 12.08 18.37 2.08
CA THR A 245 10.97 17.81 1.30
C THR A 245 10.42 16.56 2.00
N VAL A 246 9.23 16.67 2.60
CA VAL A 246 8.58 15.56 3.30
C VAL A 246 7.82 14.66 2.31
N VAL A 247 8.54 13.82 1.56
CA VAL A 247 7.95 12.59 0.97
C VAL A 247 8.36 11.42 1.86
N VAL A 248 7.95 11.45 3.12
CA VAL A 248 8.46 10.53 4.16
C VAL A 248 7.75 9.17 4.13
N GLY A 249 6.72 8.99 3.31
CA GLY A 249 5.99 7.72 3.20
C GLY A 249 6.68 6.72 2.27
N LEU A 250 6.70 7.00 0.96
CA LEU A 250 7.10 6.04 -0.07
C LEU A 250 8.60 5.75 -0.11
N SER A 251 9.46 6.78 -0.10
CA SER A 251 10.92 6.60 -0.13
C SER A 251 11.42 5.90 1.14
N LYS A 252 10.81 6.22 2.29
CA LYS A 252 11.07 5.53 3.56
C LYS A 252 10.59 4.08 3.53
N ALA A 253 9.40 3.81 3.00
CA ALA A 253 8.91 2.44 2.83
C ALA A 253 9.82 1.63 1.91
N LEU A 254 10.24 2.20 0.77
CA LEU A 254 11.22 1.58 -0.11
C LEU A 254 12.53 1.29 0.63
N LYS A 255 13.01 2.22 1.46
CA LYS A 255 14.19 1.99 2.32
C LYS A 255 13.99 0.88 3.34
N GLU A 256 12.85 0.84 4.02
CA GLU A 256 12.54 -0.18 5.02
C GLU A 256 12.33 -1.58 4.40
N ILE A 257 11.82 -1.64 3.16
CA ILE A 257 11.60 -2.90 2.42
C ILE A 257 12.92 -3.40 1.82
N THR A 258 13.71 -2.53 1.20
CA THR A 258 14.88 -2.91 0.40
C THR A 258 16.21 -2.81 1.15
N GLY A 259 16.26 -2.06 2.25
CA GLY A 259 17.50 -1.70 2.95
C GLY A 259 18.32 -0.61 2.27
N CYS A 260 17.97 -0.17 1.06
CA CYS A 260 18.70 0.85 0.30
C CYS A 260 18.03 2.23 0.41
N SER A 261 18.78 3.32 0.29
CA SER A 261 18.22 4.68 0.39
C SER A 261 18.66 5.54 -0.78
N PHE A 262 17.74 5.81 -1.71
CA PHE A 262 17.93 6.75 -2.81
C PHE A 262 17.05 8.01 -2.68
N GLY A 263 16.40 8.19 -1.53
CA GLY A 263 15.44 9.27 -1.31
C GLY A 263 14.30 9.21 -2.34
N ASN A 264 14.00 10.35 -2.95
CA ASN A 264 12.95 10.49 -3.96
C ASN A 264 13.46 10.36 -5.40
N ASP A 265 14.72 9.95 -5.60
CA ASP A 265 15.30 9.81 -6.93
C ASP A 265 14.77 8.55 -7.62
N VAL A 266 13.70 8.73 -8.41
CA VAL A 266 13.02 7.66 -9.14
C VAL A 266 13.97 6.94 -10.10
N ASN A 267 14.91 7.65 -10.73
CA ASN A 267 15.85 7.06 -11.68
C ASN A 267 16.84 6.12 -10.98
N LYS A 268 17.37 6.51 -9.81
CA LYS A 268 18.20 5.63 -8.99
C LYS A 268 17.43 4.40 -8.52
N TRP A 269 16.17 4.55 -8.11
CA TRP A 269 15.32 3.42 -7.75
C TRP A 269 15.08 2.45 -8.91
N ARG A 270 14.77 2.97 -10.11
CA ARG A 270 14.59 2.16 -11.33
C ARG A 270 15.87 1.41 -11.71
N LEU A 271 17.02 2.10 -11.67
CA LEU A 271 18.31 1.49 -11.98
C LEU A 271 18.65 0.36 -10.99
N TRP A 272 18.49 0.62 -9.69
CA TRP A 272 18.70 -0.39 -8.65
C TRP A 272 17.80 -1.62 -8.86
N ARG A 273 16.52 -1.40 -9.18
CA ARG A 273 15.55 -2.48 -9.41
C ARG A 273 15.92 -3.32 -10.63
N HIS A 274 16.35 -2.69 -11.71
CA HIS A 274 16.84 -3.37 -12.92
C HIS A 274 18.06 -4.25 -12.63
N MET A 275 19.03 -3.74 -11.89
CA MET A 275 20.23 -4.50 -11.49
C MET A 275 19.87 -5.71 -10.61
N ASN A 276 18.98 -5.53 -9.63
CA ASN A 276 18.56 -6.60 -8.74
C ASN A 276 17.75 -7.69 -9.45
N ARG A 277 16.91 -7.32 -10.43
CA ARG A 277 16.16 -8.29 -11.23
C ARG A 277 17.09 -9.20 -12.03
N LYS A 278 18.07 -8.60 -12.72
CA LYS A 278 19.11 -9.36 -13.44
C LYS A 278 19.91 -10.29 -12.52
N ALA A 279 20.25 -9.84 -11.32
CA ALA A 279 20.96 -10.66 -10.34
C ALA A 279 20.11 -11.86 -9.86
N LEU A 280 18.80 -11.66 -9.68
CA LEU A 280 17.87 -12.71 -9.30
C LEU A 280 17.69 -13.75 -10.41
N ASP A 281 17.57 -13.30 -11.66
CA ASP A 281 17.40 -14.18 -12.83
C ASP A 281 18.65 -15.04 -13.05
N ARG A 282 19.85 -14.49 -12.84
CA ARG A 282 21.10 -15.25 -12.86
C ARG A 282 21.13 -16.34 -11.79
N ARG A 283 20.76 -16.00 -10.54
CA ARG A 283 20.70 -16.99 -9.45
C ARG A 283 19.73 -18.13 -9.73
N LYS A 284 18.59 -17.85 -10.37
CA LYS A 284 17.63 -18.88 -10.78
C LYS A 284 18.16 -19.76 -11.91
N ALA A 285 18.92 -19.17 -12.84
CA ALA A 285 19.55 -19.92 -13.93
C ALA A 285 20.68 -20.84 -13.43
N ASP A 286 21.39 -20.42 -12.37
CA ASP A 286 22.46 -21.19 -11.74
C ASP A 286 21.95 -22.22 -10.71
N GLU A 287 20.65 -22.23 -10.39
CA GLU A 287 20.06 -23.16 -9.42
C GLU A 287 19.90 -24.54 -10.09
N PRO A 288 20.63 -25.59 -9.63
CA PRO A 288 20.62 -26.89 -10.30
C PRO A 288 19.20 -27.45 -10.28
N THR A 289 18.66 -27.75 -11.47
CA THR A 289 17.36 -28.37 -11.64
C THR A 289 17.33 -29.68 -10.84
N LYS A 290 16.63 -29.67 -9.71
CA LYS A 290 16.44 -30.89 -8.91
C LYS A 290 15.86 -31.96 -9.86
N PRO A 291 16.47 -33.16 -9.91
CA PRO A 291 15.96 -34.23 -10.76
C PRO A 291 14.52 -34.51 -10.37
N ARG A 292 13.61 -34.45 -11.36
CA ARG A 292 12.23 -34.88 -11.18
C ARG A 292 12.26 -36.37 -10.81
N LYS A 293 11.79 -36.69 -9.61
CA LYS A 293 11.50 -38.06 -9.17
C LYS A 293 10.17 -38.51 -9.79
#